data_AF-A0A1R3GR43-F1
#
_entry.id   AF-A0A1R3GR43-F1
#
_cell.length_a   1.000
_cell.length_b   1.000
_cell.length_c   1.000
_cell.angle_alpha   90.00
_cell.angle_beta   90.00
_cell.angle_gamma   90.00
#
_symmetry.space_group_name_H-M   'P 1'
#
loop_
_entity.id
_entity.type
_entity.pdbx_description
1 polymer ?
#
loop_
_entity_poly.entity_id
_entity_poly.type
_entity_poly.pdbx_seq_one_letter_code
_entity_poly.pdbx_strand_id
1 'polypeptide(L)'
;MGNTLGGKKFTKIMKINGETIKMKTPVKAEEVVKDYPGHVLLESESVKHYGIRAKPLLGHQNLEPKRLYFLVELPEAPKEIKVPRRVRSGINMSAKDRLESLMLSRRSVSDLTLMKPKSCVIPEETAEEVERSENGATRVKLRLPKAEVERLMKESANEAEAAEKIMQLCIANANATSNDNSPRGGVDEMHWKSSHGRVGQGFKAREKRVSFLPISEGGSQIAVTS
;
A
#
# COMPACT_ATOMS: atom_id res chain seq x y z
N MET A 1 -37.81 -4.76 -44.32
CA MET A 1 -38.01 -3.31 -44.55
C MET A 1 -37.05 -2.57 -43.63
N GLY A 2 -36.15 -1.78 -44.20
CA GLY A 2 -34.93 -1.31 -43.54
C GLY A 2 -35.14 -0.11 -42.61
N ASN A 3 -34.74 -0.27 -41.34
CA ASN A 3 -34.60 0.83 -40.38
C ASN A 3 -33.19 1.42 -40.49
N THR A 4 -32.87 2.09 -41.59
CA THR A 4 -31.68 2.95 -41.63
C THR A 4 -32.03 4.28 -40.96
N LEU A 5 -32.01 4.30 -39.62
CA LEU A 5 -31.95 5.53 -38.82
C LEU A 5 -30.59 6.22 -39.05
N GLY A 6 -30.40 6.73 -40.27
CA GLY A 6 -29.28 7.54 -40.73
C GLY A 6 -29.35 8.96 -40.14
N GLY A 7 -29.56 9.05 -38.83
CA GLY A 7 -29.48 10.33 -38.12
C GLY A 7 -28.08 10.90 -38.24
N LYS A 8 -27.97 12.22 -38.45
CA LYS A 8 -26.70 12.94 -38.50
C LYS A 8 -25.84 12.53 -37.30
N LYS A 9 -24.67 11.99 -37.60
CA LYS A 9 -23.75 11.42 -36.62
C LYS A 9 -22.99 12.55 -35.91
N PHE A 10 -23.57 13.09 -34.85
CA PHE A 10 -22.91 14.11 -34.01
C PHE A 10 -22.27 13.49 -32.76
N THR A 11 -21.16 14.06 -32.33
CA THR A 11 -20.52 13.84 -31.02
C THR A 11 -20.79 15.02 -30.11
N LYS A 12 -20.90 14.76 -28.81
CA LYS A 12 -21.09 15.82 -27.80
C LYS A 12 -19.78 15.97 -27.01
N ILE A 13 -19.22 17.16 -26.98
CA ILE A 13 -18.05 17.50 -26.15
C ILE A 13 -18.56 18.40 -25.04
N MET A 14 -18.30 18.05 -23.79
CA MET A 14 -18.74 18.77 -22.61
C MET A 14 -17.53 19.32 -21.87
N LYS A 15 -17.50 20.63 -21.62
CA LYS A 15 -16.51 21.25 -20.75
C LYS A 15 -16.88 21.04 -19.29
N ILE A 16 -15.92 21.26 -18.38
CA ILE A 16 -16.16 21.28 -16.94
C ILE A 16 -17.21 22.31 -16.51
N ASN A 17 -17.40 23.39 -17.29
CA ASN A 17 -18.41 24.43 -17.05
C ASN A 17 -19.84 23.96 -17.35
N GLY A 18 -20.03 22.74 -17.87
CA GLY A 18 -21.33 22.23 -18.33
C GLY A 18 -21.72 22.67 -19.75
N GLU A 19 -20.93 23.57 -20.37
CA GLU A 19 -21.08 23.91 -21.79
C GLU A 19 -20.91 22.68 -22.66
N THR A 20 -21.79 22.51 -23.65
CA THR A 20 -21.71 21.40 -24.58
C THR A 20 -21.72 21.82 -26.03
N ILE A 21 -20.73 21.30 -26.77
CA ILE A 21 -20.48 21.57 -28.18
C ILE A 21 -20.80 20.29 -28.95
N LYS A 22 -21.54 20.40 -30.06
CA LYS A 22 -21.87 19.26 -30.93
C LYS A 22 -21.01 19.32 -32.20
N MET A 23 -20.23 18.28 -32.45
CA MET A 23 -19.37 18.18 -33.64
C MET A 23 -19.88 17.10 -34.58
N LYS A 24 -19.78 17.31 -35.89
CA LYS A 24 -20.16 16.29 -36.89
C LYS A 24 -19.01 15.30 -37.03
N THR A 25 -19.28 14.00 -36.90
CA THR A 25 -18.26 12.96 -37.14
C THR A 25 -18.09 12.68 -38.65
N PRO A 26 -16.90 12.27 -39.11
CA PRO A 26 -15.68 11.96 -38.35
C PRO A 26 -14.84 13.21 -38.03
N VAL A 27 -14.53 13.42 -36.75
CA VAL A 27 -13.64 14.49 -36.25
C VAL A 27 -12.57 13.84 -35.39
N LYS A 28 -11.32 14.29 -35.51
CA LYS A 28 -10.20 13.80 -34.71
C LYS A 28 -10.16 14.50 -33.36
N ALA A 29 -9.68 13.81 -32.33
CA ALA A 29 -9.46 14.43 -31.02
C ALA A 29 -8.49 15.63 -31.11
N GLU A 30 -7.46 15.54 -31.95
CA GLU A 30 -6.53 16.65 -32.24
C GLU A 30 -7.21 17.94 -32.69
N GLU A 31 -8.25 17.84 -33.52
CA GLU A 31 -8.94 19.02 -34.05
C GLU A 31 -9.64 19.79 -32.93
N VAL A 32 -10.23 19.08 -31.97
CA VAL A 32 -10.86 19.67 -30.79
C VAL A 32 -9.82 20.23 -29.81
N VAL A 33 -8.72 19.51 -29.60
CA VAL A 33 -7.68 19.91 -28.64
C VAL A 33 -6.89 21.13 -29.13
N LYS A 34 -6.76 21.34 -30.45
CA LYS A 34 -6.12 22.53 -31.02
C LYS A 34 -6.79 23.84 -30.57
N ASP A 35 -8.11 23.85 -30.46
CA ASP A 35 -8.87 25.03 -30.03
C ASP A 35 -8.71 25.29 -28.51
N TYR A 36 -8.24 24.30 -27.74
CA TYR A 36 -8.14 24.33 -26.30
C TYR A 36 -6.79 23.76 -25.83
N PRO A 37 -5.69 24.53 -25.90
CA PRO A 37 -4.40 24.09 -25.40
C PRO A 37 -4.46 23.79 -23.89
N GLY A 38 -3.67 22.82 -23.43
CA GLY A 38 -3.68 22.36 -22.04
C GLY A 38 -4.89 21.50 -21.64
N HIS A 39 -5.89 21.38 -22.51
CA HIS A 39 -7.05 20.53 -22.26
C HIS A 39 -6.86 19.14 -22.84
N VAL A 40 -7.51 18.18 -22.20
CA VAL A 40 -7.47 16.78 -22.53
C VAL A 40 -8.87 16.25 -22.74
N LEU A 41 -9.04 15.44 -23.78
CA LEU A 41 -10.32 14.85 -24.13
C LEU A 41 -10.45 13.46 -23.52
N LEU A 42 -11.52 13.24 -22.76
CA LEU A 42 -11.82 11.99 -22.07
C LEU A 42 -13.15 11.43 -22.55
N GLU A 43 -13.25 10.12 -22.70
CA GLU A 43 -14.51 9.48 -23.05
C GLU A 43 -15.42 9.33 -21.82
N SER A 44 -16.71 9.64 -21.97
CA SER A 44 -17.66 9.54 -20.86
C SER A 44 -17.82 8.13 -20.28
N GLU A 45 -17.75 7.09 -21.11
CA GLU A 45 -17.78 5.70 -20.68
C GLU A 45 -16.55 5.37 -19.83
N SER A 46 -15.36 5.75 -20.30
CA SER A 46 -14.11 5.62 -19.55
C SER A 46 -14.13 6.40 -18.23
N VAL A 47 -14.70 7.61 -18.21
CA VAL A 47 -14.83 8.41 -16.97
C VAL A 47 -15.81 7.76 -15.99
N LYS A 48 -16.90 7.14 -16.45
CA LYS A 48 -17.82 6.40 -15.57
C LYS A 48 -17.14 5.21 -14.89
N HIS A 49 -16.30 4.48 -15.62
CA HIS A 49 -15.66 3.28 -15.09
C HIS A 49 -14.39 3.56 -14.29
N TYR A 50 -13.59 4.52 -14.72
CA TYR A 50 -12.25 4.77 -14.17
C TYR A 50 -12.14 6.10 -13.42
N GLY A 51 -13.15 6.98 -13.49
CA GLY A 51 -13.11 8.30 -12.88
C GLY A 51 -11.88 9.10 -13.31
N ILE A 52 -11.13 9.62 -12.33
CA ILE A 52 -9.87 10.36 -12.53
C ILE A 52 -8.76 9.55 -13.20
N ARG A 53 -8.88 8.21 -13.24
CA ARG A 53 -7.90 7.31 -13.88
C ARG A 53 -8.23 7.02 -15.34
N ALA A 54 -9.29 7.63 -15.88
CA ALA A 54 -9.66 7.47 -17.27
C ALA A 54 -8.51 7.86 -18.19
N LYS A 55 -8.27 7.05 -19.22
CA LYS A 55 -7.22 7.33 -20.19
C LYS A 55 -7.66 8.46 -21.12
N PRO A 56 -6.79 9.45 -21.38
CA PRO A 56 -7.05 10.47 -22.36
C PRO A 56 -7.11 9.87 -23.77
N LEU A 57 -7.98 10.42 -24.63
CA LEU A 57 -7.99 10.06 -26.04
C LEU A 57 -6.69 10.49 -26.69
N LEU A 58 -6.17 9.62 -27.56
CA LEU A 58 -5.02 9.91 -28.39
C LEU A 58 -5.41 10.90 -29.48
N GLY A 59 -4.51 11.82 -29.82
CA GLY A 59 -4.76 12.88 -30.80
C GLY A 59 -5.24 12.37 -32.18
N HIS A 60 -4.70 11.25 -32.62
CA HIS A 60 -5.01 10.61 -33.90
C HIS A 60 -6.29 9.77 -33.88
N GLN A 61 -6.92 9.55 -32.71
CA GLN A 61 -8.15 8.79 -32.59
C GLN A 61 -9.36 9.63 -33.02
N ASN A 62 -10.26 9.01 -33.77
CA ASN A 62 -11.52 9.65 -34.20
C ASN A 62 -12.56 9.59 -33.08
N LEU A 63 -13.38 10.64 -32.98
CA LEU A 63 -14.52 10.68 -32.08
C LEU A 63 -15.67 9.82 -32.62
N GLU A 64 -16.23 9.00 -31.75
CA GLU A 64 -17.32 8.10 -32.10
C GLU A 64 -18.69 8.78 -32.05
N PRO A 65 -19.54 8.54 -33.05
CA PRO A 65 -20.84 9.18 -33.12
C PRO A 65 -21.74 8.81 -31.94
N LYS A 66 -22.59 9.75 -31.51
CA LYS A 66 -23.51 9.60 -30.36
C LYS A 66 -22.82 9.37 -29.01
N ARG A 67 -21.48 9.46 -28.93
CA ARG A 67 -20.74 9.46 -27.67
C ARG A 67 -20.55 10.87 -27.12
N LEU A 68 -20.42 10.92 -25.79
CA LEU A 68 -20.08 12.13 -25.04
C LEU A 68 -18.61 12.06 -24.63
N TYR A 69 -17.91 13.16 -24.85
CA TYR A 69 -16.53 13.37 -24.45
C TYR A 69 -16.45 14.56 -23.49
N PHE A 70 -15.59 14.46 -22.49
CA PHE A 70 -15.30 15.54 -21.55
C PHE A 70 -14.01 16.22 -21.96
N LEU A 71 -14.04 17.55 -22.06
CA LEU A 71 -12.87 18.38 -22.24
C LEU A 71 -12.47 18.92 -20.86
N VAL A 72 -11.35 18.44 -20.34
CA VAL A 72 -10.88 18.70 -18.98
C VAL A 72 -9.48 19.27 -19.03
N GLU A 73 -9.27 20.39 -18.34
CA GLU A 73 -7.93 20.89 -18.06
C GLU A 73 -7.27 19.96 -17.03
N LEU A 74 -6.22 19.26 -17.43
CA LEU A 74 -5.40 18.52 -16.48
C LEU A 74 -4.33 19.49 -15.96
N PRO A 75 -4.23 19.71 -14.64
CA PRO A 75 -3.05 20.35 -14.08
C PRO A 75 -1.82 19.64 -14.65
N GLU A 76 -0.83 20.37 -15.13
CA GLU A 76 0.40 19.81 -15.68
C GLU A 76 1.05 18.91 -14.62
N ALA A 77 0.68 17.64 -14.62
CA ALA A 77 1.29 16.67 -13.74
C ALA A 77 2.75 16.62 -14.18
N PRO A 78 3.71 16.94 -13.29
CA PRO A 78 5.11 16.91 -13.66
C PRO A 78 5.39 15.54 -14.26
N LYS A 79 5.74 15.56 -15.54
CA LYS A 79 6.21 14.39 -16.28
C LYS A 79 7.29 13.78 -15.39
N GLU A 80 7.09 12.52 -15.01
CA GLU A 80 8.05 11.71 -14.26
C GLU A 80 8.13 11.85 -12.73
N ILE A 81 7.00 11.83 -12.01
CA ILE A 81 7.04 11.19 -10.68
C ILE A 81 6.99 9.68 -10.91
N LYS A 82 8.13 9.12 -11.30
CA LYS A 82 8.43 7.69 -11.17
C LYS A 82 8.28 7.39 -9.68
N VAL A 83 7.10 6.90 -9.28
CA VAL A 83 6.87 6.34 -7.95
C VAL A 83 8.05 5.42 -7.68
N PRO A 84 8.85 5.63 -6.62
CA PRO A 84 10.02 4.80 -6.36
C PRO A 84 9.51 3.39 -6.10
N ARG A 85 9.51 2.58 -7.16
CA ARG A 85 9.08 1.20 -7.15
C ARG A 85 10.09 0.52 -6.25
N ARG A 86 9.62 0.10 -5.07
CA ARG A 86 10.41 -0.57 -4.01
C ARG A 86 11.61 -1.26 -4.63
N VAL A 87 12.81 -0.82 -4.26
CA VAL A 87 14.09 -1.40 -4.67
C VAL A 87 13.97 -2.91 -4.49
N ARG A 88 13.72 -3.62 -5.58
CA ARG A 88 13.87 -5.07 -5.60
C ARG A 88 15.36 -5.25 -5.67
N SER A 89 15.98 -5.73 -4.60
CA SER A 89 17.34 -6.24 -4.72
C SER A 89 17.33 -7.25 -5.87
N GLY A 90 18.14 -7.00 -6.88
CA GLY A 90 18.41 -7.95 -7.96
C GLY A 90 19.23 -9.09 -7.38
N ILE A 91 18.60 -9.99 -6.63
CA ILE A 91 19.29 -11.10 -5.99
C ILE A 91 19.53 -12.19 -7.04
N ASN A 92 20.57 -12.02 -7.84
CA ASN A 92 21.13 -13.06 -8.72
C ASN A 92 22.05 -13.99 -7.91
N MET A 93 21.56 -14.52 -6.78
CA MET A 93 22.32 -15.52 -6.01
C MET A 93 21.88 -16.93 -6.39
N SER A 94 22.87 -17.76 -6.75
CA SER A 94 22.69 -19.18 -7.03
C SER A 94 22.15 -19.90 -5.79
N ALA A 95 21.45 -21.02 -5.99
CA ALA A 95 20.94 -21.84 -4.89
C ALA A 95 22.06 -22.27 -3.91
N LYS A 96 23.28 -22.45 -4.44
CA LYS A 96 24.48 -22.75 -3.66
C LYS A 96 24.89 -21.59 -2.74
N ASP A 97 25.02 -20.37 -3.28
CA ASP A 97 25.38 -19.19 -2.47
C ASP A 97 24.35 -18.91 -1.37
N ARG A 98 23.07 -19.13 -1.67
CA ARG A 98 21.99 -19.01 -0.67
C ARG A 98 22.14 -20.03 0.47
N LEU A 99 22.56 -21.26 0.16
CA LEU A 99 22.77 -22.32 1.16
C LEU A 99 24.01 -22.04 2.01
N GLU A 100 25.12 -21.63 1.40
CA GLU A 100 26.36 -21.33 2.10
C GLU A 100 26.19 -20.14 3.06
N SER A 101 25.51 -19.07 2.63
CA SER A 101 25.19 -17.92 3.49
C SER A 101 24.34 -18.33 4.70
N LEU A 102 23.35 -19.21 4.49
CA LEU A 102 22.52 -19.74 5.57
C LEU A 102 23.31 -20.63 6.54
N MET A 103 24.21 -21.47 6.02
CA MET A 103 25.07 -22.32 6.85
C MET A 103 26.08 -21.53 7.66
N LEU A 104 26.70 -20.49 7.07
CA LEU A 104 27.60 -19.58 7.78
C LEU A 104 26.88 -18.79 8.86
N SER A 105 25.68 -18.26 8.56
CA SER A 105 24.86 -17.57 9.55
C SER A 105 24.56 -18.45 10.75
N ARG A 106 24.24 -19.73 10.53
CA ARG A 106 23.95 -20.70 11.59
C ARG A 106 25.16 -21.14 12.42
N ARG A 107 26.39 -21.02 11.91
CA ARG A 107 27.61 -21.26 12.69
C ARG A 107 28.04 -20.06 13.53
N SER A 108 27.64 -18.84 13.14
CA SER A 108 28.00 -17.61 13.87
C SER A 108 27.26 -17.39 15.20
N VAL A 109 26.18 -18.14 15.46
CA VAL A 109 25.38 -17.97 16.70
C VAL A 109 25.85 -18.84 17.87
N SER A 110 26.82 -19.74 17.67
CA SER A 110 27.35 -20.58 18.75
C SER A 110 28.55 -19.99 19.50
N ASP A 111 29.14 -18.87 19.04
CA ASP A 111 30.28 -18.23 19.73
C ASP A 111 29.90 -16.97 20.54
N LEU A 112 28.67 -16.46 20.43
CA LEU A 112 28.23 -15.31 21.22
C LEU A 112 27.81 -15.64 22.66
N THR A 113 27.74 -16.91 23.03
CA THR A 113 27.43 -17.33 24.41
C THR A 113 28.67 -17.37 25.32
N LEU A 114 29.89 -17.18 24.78
CA LEU A 114 31.14 -17.19 25.54
C LEU A 114 31.70 -15.81 25.90
N MET A 115 31.20 -14.71 25.32
CA MET A 115 31.64 -13.36 25.71
C MET A 115 30.70 -12.76 26.76
N LYS A 116 30.86 -13.25 27.99
CA LYS A 116 30.35 -12.57 29.20
C LYS A 116 31.45 -11.64 29.73
N PRO A 117 31.37 -10.31 29.56
CA PRO A 117 32.30 -9.43 30.25
C PRO A 117 31.90 -9.32 31.71
N LYS A 118 32.78 -9.84 32.58
CA LYS A 118 32.86 -9.51 34.00
C LYS A 118 33.45 -8.11 34.14
N SER A 119 32.89 -7.37 35.09
CA SER A 119 33.35 -6.13 35.75
C SER A 119 34.60 -5.39 35.25
N CYS A 120 34.51 -4.06 35.17
CA CYS A 120 35.46 -3.06 35.71
C CYS A 120 34.76 -1.69 35.56
N VAL A 121 34.20 -1.07 36.60
CA VAL A 121 34.86 -0.12 37.53
C VAL A 121 35.70 0.96 36.80
N ILE A 122 35.06 2.12 36.60
CA ILE A 122 35.44 3.56 36.59
C ILE A 122 36.96 3.95 36.60
N PRO A 123 37.36 5.10 36.00
CA PRO A 123 37.25 6.40 36.70
C PRO A 123 36.76 7.57 35.82
N GLU A 124 36.20 8.57 36.51
CA GLU A 124 35.72 9.85 35.99
C GLU A 124 36.84 10.71 35.39
N GLU A 125 36.52 11.56 34.41
CA GLU A 125 36.69 13.03 34.44
C GLU A 125 36.50 13.65 33.04
N THR A 126 35.91 14.85 33.02
CA THR A 126 35.92 15.91 31.98
C THR A 126 34.99 15.87 30.75
N ALA A 127 34.09 16.87 30.77
CA ALA A 127 33.69 17.80 29.70
C ALA A 127 32.91 17.31 28.47
N GLU A 128 31.66 17.77 28.43
CA GLU A 128 30.88 18.35 27.32
C GLU A 128 30.85 17.70 25.92
N GLU A 129 29.63 17.73 25.37
CA GLU A 129 29.21 17.42 23.99
C GLU A 129 28.77 15.98 23.70
N VAL A 130 27.44 15.86 23.52
CA VAL A 130 26.72 15.02 22.55
C VAL A 130 27.40 13.71 22.18
N GLU A 131 26.96 12.60 22.79
CA GLU A 131 26.60 11.36 22.09
C GLU A 131 26.15 10.28 23.09
N ARG A 132 25.10 9.56 22.70
CA ARG A 132 24.76 8.19 23.11
C ARG A 132 24.85 7.87 24.61
N SER A 133 23.75 8.11 25.31
CA SER A 133 23.43 7.29 26.49
C SER A 133 23.09 5.87 26.02
N GLU A 134 24.12 5.01 25.92
CA GLU A 134 23.99 3.56 26.00
C GLU A 134 23.60 3.17 27.44
N ASN A 135 22.39 3.53 27.84
CA ASN A 135 21.66 2.83 28.87
C ASN A 135 20.56 2.06 28.16
N GLY A 136 20.26 0.84 28.60
CA GLY A 136 19.24 -0.04 28.02
C GLY A 136 17.84 0.58 28.02
N ALA A 137 17.60 1.54 27.14
CA ALA A 137 16.37 2.30 27.05
C ALA A 137 15.30 1.42 26.43
N THR A 138 14.42 0.88 27.28
CA THR A 138 13.30 0.05 26.86
C THR A 138 12.22 0.94 26.24
N ARG A 139 12.02 0.82 24.94
CA ARG A 139 10.97 1.55 24.22
C ARG A 139 9.66 0.76 24.27
N VAL A 140 8.65 1.33 24.93
CA VAL A 140 7.30 0.76 25.01
C VAL A 140 6.37 1.45 24.00
N LYS A 141 5.45 0.70 23.40
CA LYS A 141 4.36 1.23 22.56
C LYS A 141 3.03 0.99 23.26
N LEU A 142 2.32 2.06 23.61
CA LEU A 142 1.02 2.01 24.27
C LEU A 142 -0.06 2.59 23.33
N ARG A 143 -1.25 1.97 23.28
CA ARG A 143 -2.39 2.50 22.54
C ARG A 143 -3.42 3.05 23.52
N LEU A 144 -3.66 4.35 23.44
CA LEU A 144 -4.62 5.05 24.31
C LEU A 144 -5.77 5.65 23.50
N PRO A 145 -7.01 5.62 24.01
CA PRO A 145 -8.11 6.42 23.50
C PRO A 145 -7.77 7.92 23.49
N LYS A 146 -8.24 8.63 22.45
CA LYS A 146 -7.97 10.08 22.33
C LYS A 146 -8.45 10.89 23.53
N ALA A 147 -9.58 10.50 24.14
CA ALA A 147 -10.13 11.16 25.32
C ALA A 147 -9.21 11.05 26.56
N GLU A 148 -8.53 9.91 26.74
CA GLU A 148 -7.62 9.70 27.88
C GLU A 148 -6.34 10.51 27.72
N VAL A 149 -5.82 10.61 26.48
CA VAL A 149 -4.66 11.45 26.16
C VAL A 149 -5.00 12.92 26.42
N GLU A 150 -6.16 13.38 25.97
CA GLU A 150 -6.60 14.76 26.19
C GLU A 150 -6.80 15.08 27.68
N ARG A 151 -7.32 14.14 28.46
CA ARG A 151 -7.47 14.29 29.91
C ARG A 151 -6.10 14.39 30.60
N LEU A 152 -5.16 13.52 30.25
CA LEU A 152 -3.81 13.49 30.82
C LEU A 152 -3.05 14.78 30.53
N MET A 153 -3.21 15.34 29.33
CA MET A 153 -2.61 16.64 28.96
C MET A 153 -3.25 17.81 29.71
N LYS A 154 -4.58 17.81 29.92
CA LYS A 154 -5.29 18.88 30.66
C LYS A 154 -5.04 18.86 32.16
N GLU A 155 -4.88 17.67 32.74
CA GLU A 155 -4.63 17.50 34.18
C GLU A 155 -3.16 17.74 34.57
N SER A 156 -2.25 17.90 33.60
CA SER A 156 -0.82 18.08 33.86
C SER A 156 -0.44 19.52 33.57
N ALA A 157 0.19 20.19 34.54
CA ALA A 157 0.64 21.57 34.35
C ALA A 157 1.97 21.63 33.61
N ASN A 158 2.80 20.60 33.76
CA ASN A 158 4.17 20.53 33.25
C ASN A 158 4.43 19.25 32.45
N GLU A 159 5.41 19.28 31.53
CA GLU A 159 5.83 18.13 30.72
C GLU A 159 6.34 16.97 31.58
N ALA A 160 7.03 17.27 32.69
CA ALA A 160 7.53 16.26 33.64
C ALA A 160 6.37 15.51 34.32
N GLU A 161 5.34 16.23 34.78
CA GLU A 161 4.15 15.63 35.40
C GLU A 161 3.36 14.75 34.42
N ALA A 162 3.30 15.16 33.15
CA ALA A 162 2.68 14.37 32.09
C ALA A 162 3.45 13.06 31.84
N ALA A 163 4.78 13.12 31.80
CA ALA A 163 5.63 11.93 31.64
C ALA A 163 5.46 10.94 32.81
N GLU A 164 5.41 11.43 34.05
CA GLU A 164 5.16 10.61 35.23
C GLU A 164 3.82 9.89 35.18
N LYS A 165 2.74 10.59 34.80
CA LYS A 165 1.40 9.98 34.64
C LYS A 165 1.37 8.94 33.51
N ILE A 166 2.08 9.18 32.41
CA ILE A 166 2.22 8.19 31.32
C ILE A 166 2.98 6.96 31.81
N MET A 167 4.05 7.11 32.60
CA MET A 167 4.78 5.99 33.19
C MET A 167 3.92 5.19 34.17
N GLN A 168 3.15 5.87 35.03
CA GLN A 168 2.20 5.22 35.95
C GLN A 168 1.18 4.37 35.19
N LEU A 169 0.66 4.87 34.06
CA LEU A 169 -0.27 4.14 33.20
C LEU A 169 0.37 2.91 32.54
N CYS A 170 1.63 3.03 32.10
CA CYS A 170 2.39 1.90 31.57
C CYS A 170 2.61 0.79 32.62
N ILE A 171 2.97 1.16 33.86
CA ILE A 171 3.20 0.22 34.95
C ILE A 171 1.89 -0.43 35.40
N ALA A 172 0.79 0.34 35.52
CA ALA A 172 -0.52 -0.18 35.88
C ALA A 172 -1.03 -1.22 34.86
N ASN A 173 -0.83 -0.99 33.57
CA ASN A 173 -1.22 -1.92 32.51
C ASN A 173 -0.30 -3.16 32.45
N ALA A 174 0.99 -3.02 32.78
CA ALA A 174 1.91 -4.15 32.93
C ALA A 174 1.52 -5.06 34.11
N ASN A 175 1.04 -4.49 35.21
CA ASN A 175 0.57 -5.26 36.37
C ASN A 175 -0.78 -5.93 36.14
N ALA A 176 -1.63 -5.37 35.28
CA ALA A 176 -2.88 -6.00 34.85
C ALA A 176 -2.65 -7.22 33.95
N THR A 177 -1.50 -7.30 33.28
CA THR A 177 -1.11 -8.42 32.40
C THR A 177 -0.23 -9.47 33.09
N SER A 178 0.25 -9.22 34.32
CA SER A 178 1.15 -10.12 35.06
C SER A 178 0.46 -11.02 36.08
N ASN A 179 -0.86 -10.91 36.28
CA ASN A 179 -1.59 -11.68 37.30
C ASN A 179 -2.28 -12.94 36.76
N ASP A 180 -1.81 -13.49 35.64
CA ASP A 180 -2.33 -14.74 35.10
C ASP A 180 -1.21 -15.77 34.85
N ASN A 181 -1.37 -16.94 35.46
CA ASN A 181 -0.42 -18.04 35.43
C ASN A 181 -0.51 -18.79 34.09
N SER A 182 0.41 -18.48 33.16
CA SER A 182 0.94 -19.34 32.07
C SER A 182 0.01 -19.74 30.89
N PRO A 183 0.52 -20.27 29.75
CA PRO A 183 1.76 -19.97 29.01
C PRO A 183 1.49 -19.60 27.53
N ARG A 184 2.47 -18.93 26.90
CA ARG A 184 2.75 -18.91 25.44
C ARG A 184 1.58 -18.65 24.46
N GLY A 185 1.70 -17.52 23.76
CA GLY A 185 1.56 -17.47 22.29
C GLY A 185 0.19 -17.81 21.73
N GLY A 186 -0.65 -16.80 21.57
CA GLY A 186 -1.88 -16.91 20.80
C GLY A 186 -2.56 -15.56 20.77
N VAL A 187 -2.84 -15.09 19.56
CA VAL A 187 -3.81 -14.02 19.28
C VAL A 187 -5.10 -14.32 20.03
N ASP A 188 -5.47 -13.48 21.00
CA ASP A 188 -6.82 -13.53 21.57
C ASP A 188 -7.59 -12.24 21.27
N GLU A 189 -8.69 -12.50 20.61
CA GLU A 189 -9.64 -11.61 19.99
C GLU A 189 -10.72 -11.36 21.03
N MET A 190 -10.59 -10.27 21.80
CA MET A 190 -11.62 -9.90 22.78
C MET A 190 -12.36 -8.64 22.34
N HIS A 191 -13.38 -8.90 21.53
CA HIS A 191 -14.75 -8.38 21.62
C HIS A 191 -14.93 -6.95 22.17
N TRP A 192 -14.85 -5.96 21.27
CA TRP A 192 -15.48 -4.66 21.48
C TRP A 192 -16.92 -4.74 20.97
N LYS A 193 -17.91 -4.64 21.88
CA LYS A 193 -19.32 -4.48 21.48
C LYS A 193 -19.49 -3.12 20.81
N SER A 194 -19.55 -3.12 19.48
CA SER A 194 -20.17 -2.05 18.71
C SER A 194 -21.55 -2.46 18.25
N SER A 195 -22.53 -1.74 18.79
CA SER A 195 -23.93 -1.80 18.41
C SER A 195 -24.13 -1.26 16.99
N HIS A 196 -24.00 -2.08 15.94
CA HIS A 196 -24.50 -1.72 14.59
C HIS A 196 -24.90 -2.94 13.76
N GLY A 197 -26.17 -2.94 13.31
CA GLY A 197 -26.64 -3.36 11.98
C GLY A 197 -26.27 -4.75 11.46
N ARG A 198 -27.25 -5.67 11.45
CA ARG A 198 -27.24 -6.90 10.63
C ARG A 198 -27.24 -6.55 9.15
N VAL A 199 -26.23 -6.98 8.37
CA VAL A 199 -26.36 -7.35 6.94
C VAL A 199 -25.23 -8.32 6.55
N GLY A 200 -25.61 -9.51 6.03
CA GLY A 200 -24.98 -10.08 4.84
C GLY A 200 -23.76 -11.01 4.96
N GLN A 201 -24.04 -12.32 4.98
CA GLN A 201 -23.54 -13.33 4.03
C GLN A 201 -22.03 -13.63 3.94
N GLY A 202 -21.68 -14.87 4.29
CA GLY A 202 -20.31 -15.35 4.42
C GLY A 202 -19.52 -15.56 3.13
N PHE A 203 -18.19 -15.59 3.31
CA PHE A 203 -17.23 -16.12 2.35
C PHE A 203 -16.29 -17.08 3.10
N LYS A 204 -16.40 -18.39 2.87
CA LYS A 204 -15.36 -19.35 3.27
C LYS A 204 -14.20 -19.24 2.29
N ALA A 205 -12.99 -19.04 2.81
CA ALA A 205 -11.76 -19.03 2.03
C ALA A 205 -11.53 -20.40 1.38
N ARG A 206 -11.29 -20.40 0.06
CA ARG A 206 -11.01 -21.61 -0.73
C ARG A 206 -9.58 -22.06 -0.47
N GLU A 207 -9.42 -23.19 0.19
CA GLU A 207 -8.13 -23.86 0.37
C GLU A 207 -7.61 -24.35 -0.98
N LYS A 208 -6.47 -23.82 -1.44
CA LYS A 208 -5.82 -24.25 -2.68
C LYS A 208 -4.93 -25.45 -2.38
N ARG A 209 -5.46 -26.66 -2.61
CA ARG A 209 -4.64 -27.88 -2.64
C ARG A 209 -4.06 -28.03 -4.04
N VAL A 210 -2.73 -28.12 -4.13
CA VAL A 210 -2.02 -28.48 -5.36
C VAL A 210 -1.66 -29.96 -5.26
N SER A 211 -2.16 -30.78 -6.18
CA SER A 211 -1.72 -32.17 -6.35
C SER A 211 -0.88 -32.27 -7.61
N PHE A 212 0.23 -32.99 -7.53
CA PHE A 212 1.06 -33.34 -8.69
C PHE A 212 0.57 -34.66 -9.26
N LEU A 213 0.23 -34.67 -10.55
CA LEU A 213 -0.05 -35.90 -11.29
C LEU A 213 1.26 -36.46 -11.85
N PRO A 214 1.54 -37.76 -11.70
CA PRO A 214 2.66 -38.40 -12.38
C PRO A 214 2.40 -38.43 -13.89
N ILE A 215 3.42 -38.09 -14.66
CA ILE A 215 3.40 -38.08 -16.12
C ILE A 215 3.35 -39.54 -16.58
N SER A 216 2.22 -39.97 -17.15
CA SER A 216 2.18 -41.23 -17.90
C SER A 216 2.95 -41.05 -19.20
N GLU A 217 4.01 -41.85 -19.34
CA GLU A 217 4.88 -41.96 -20.49
C GLU A 217 4.07 -42.38 -21.73
N GLY A 218 3.77 -41.42 -22.59
CA GLY A 218 3.14 -41.61 -23.90
C GLY A 218 4.03 -40.96 -24.96
N GLY A 219 5.02 -41.71 -25.44
CA GLY A 219 6.01 -41.24 -26.41
C GLY A 219 5.37 -40.74 -27.71
N SER A 220 5.70 -39.51 -28.10
CA SER A 220 5.46 -39.01 -29.46
C SER A 220 6.76 -39.14 -30.24
N GLN A 221 6.79 -40.11 -31.16
CA GLN A 221 7.91 -40.34 -32.08
C GLN A 221 7.89 -39.25 -33.18
N ILE A 222 8.92 -38.40 -33.21
CA ILE A 222 9.12 -37.41 -34.26
C ILE A 222 9.93 -38.07 -35.37
N ALA A 223 9.30 -38.31 -36.52
CA ALA A 223 9.99 -38.79 -37.71
C ALA A 223 10.76 -37.65 -38.37
N VAL A 224 12.07 -37.87 -38.59
CA VAL A 224 12.94 -37.00 -39.37
C VAL A 224 13.14 -37.66 -40.73
N THR A 225 12.66 -37.04 -41.79
CA THR A 225 12.96 -37.43 -43.18
C THR A 225 14.26 -36.76 -43.61
N SER A 226 15.20 -37.54 -44.14
CA SER A 226 16.32 -37.07 -44.98
C SER A 226 15.94 -37.21 -46.46
#